data_AF-A0A7J5ZYK3-F1
#
_entry.id   AF-A0A7J5ZYK3-F1
#
_cell.length_a   1.000
_cell.length_b   1.000
_cell.length_c   1.000
_cell.angle_alpha   90.00
_cell.angle_beta   90.00
_cell.angle_gamma   90.00
#
_symmetry.space_group_name_H-M   'P 1'
#
loop_
_entity.id
_entity.type
_entity.pdbx_description
1 polymer ?
#
loop_
_entity_poly.entity_id
_entity_poly.type
_entity_poly.pdbx_seq_one_letter_code
_entity_poly.pdbx_strand_id
1 'polypeptide(L)'
;MQCIDDHQDDEEWVQEWCEKYEARRDSVLKNKMKFKGGLTSEEVSFSMTEEQIAAAFDNLENSDEKIVMLWQTYHSKLSGLVSDKFVDLDVLGETMNHLAKSAEVTVKRKLPIILEGGKPNLISCKDVEMLPLCLSLYNDKEQPLPTYDEILVCTSETTAEEVELIIRRAVQPGSPHEKIYCLLNADKLNHDVSRKFESIFYKKTQDAHVQGGMYKSDYQLFIFCDSKAHHSYVATAFDMFKRTVSENSNRNKEIKQYLLHKHQTSSEVKTGFTELNQLDQFQMKTKVIFSEHAGMGKSLYVKNLVNVSEEKLKSAGFTYKTIRINQSQLRTEDIVSQLQQFEDKPMDKVPRIFHFDIPPVVSIFILYVGKADYI
;
A
#
# COMPACT_ATOMS: atom_id res chain seq x y z
N MET A 1 39.51 -25.03 19.71
CA MET A 1 38.89 -26.27 19.19
C MET A 1 39.26 -27.48 20.02
N GLN A 2 40.54 -27.70 20.37
CA GLN A 2 40.96 -28.81 21.25
C GLN A 2 40.16 -28.94 22.57
N CYS A 3 39.89 -27.82 23.25
CA CYS A 3 39.10 -27.81 24.50
C CYS A 3 37.62 -28.24 24.35
N ILE A 4 37.03 -28.16 23.15
CA ILE A 4 35.63 -28.56 22.94
C ILE A 4 35.57 -30.08 22.71
N ASP A 5 36.50 -30.61 21.92
CA ASP A 5 36.58 -32.03 21.61
C ASP A 5 36.90 -32.89 22.85
N ASP A 6 37.66 -32.34 23.81
CA ASP A 6 38.02 -33.02 25.05
C ASP A 6 36.87 -33.11 26.09
N HIS A 7 35.80 -32.32 25.92
CA HIS A 7 34.70 -32.18 26.88
C HIS A 7 33.30 -32.43 26.27
N GLN A 8 33.21 -33.03 25.08
CA GLN A 8 31.92 -33.24 24.39
C GLN A 8 30.94 -34.15 25.17
N ASP A 9 31.47 -35.09 25.98
CA ASP A 9 30.68 -36.03 26.78
C ASP A 9 30.44 -35.54 28.23
N ASP A 10 30.94 -34.35 28.59
CA ASP A 10 30.76 -33.74 29.91
C ASP A 10 29.53 -32.83 29.91
N GLU A 11 28.35 -33.42 30.20
CA GLU A 11 27.06 -32.73 30.15
C GLU A 11 27.01 -31.48 31.04
N GLU A 12 27.67 -31.49 32.20
CA GLU A 12 27.68 -30.36 33.13
C GLU A 12 28.52 -29.21 32.58
N TRP A 13 29.69 -29.52 32.00
CA TRP A 13 30.52 -28.54 31.30
C TRP A 13 29.81 -27.94 30.09
N VAL A 14 29.17 -28.78 29.27
CA VAL A 14 28.41 -28.34 28.09
C VAL A 14 27.26 -27.42 28.50
N GLN A 15 26.49 -27.78 29.53
CA GLN A 15 25.37 -26.96 29.99
C GLN A 15 25.83 -25.61 30.56
N GLU A 16 26.87 -25.59 31.40
CA GLU A 16 27.39 -24.34 31.98
C GLU A 16 27.86 -23.36 30.88
N TRP A 17 28.59 -23.85 29.88
CA TRP A 17 29.08 -23.02 28.79
C TRP A 17 27.97 -22.61 27.82
N CYS A 18 26.95 -23.45 27.60
CA CYS A 18 25.75 -23.07 26.85
C CYS A 18 25.01 -21.92 27.54
N GLU A 19 24.77 -22.01 28.86
CA GLU A 19 24.10 -20.96 29.62
C GLU A 19 24.91 -19.65 29.61
N LYS A 20 26.23 -19.73 29.78
CA LYS A 20 27.13 -18.55 29.65
C LYS A 20 27.09 -17.95 28.25
N TYR A 21 27.05 -18.77 27.20
CA TYR A 21 26.95 -18.30 25.83
C TYR A 21 25.61 -17.60 25.58
N GLU A 22 24.49 -18.21 25.95
CA GLU A 22 23.15 -17.63 25.79
C GLU A 22 23.02 -16.30 26.56
N ALA A 23 23.50 -16.25 27.80
CA ALA A 23 23.51 -15.01 28.59
C ALA A 23 24.39 -13.91 27.97
N ARG A 24 25.57 -14.27 27.45
CA ARG A 24 26.46 -13.33 26.76
C ARG A 24 25.82 -12.84 25.45
N ARG A 25 25.23 -13.75 24.66
CA ARG A 25 24.51 -13.44 23.41
C ARG A 25 23.38 -12.46 23.68
N ASP A 26 22.52 -12.75 24.66
CA ASP A 26 21.37 -11.91 24.99
C ASP A 26 21.80 -10.51 25.49
N SER A 27 22.89 -10.44 26.25
CA SER A 27 23.50 -9.17 26.66
C SER A 27 23.99 -8.35 25.46
N VAL A 28 24.66 -8.97 24.48
CA VAL A 28 25.13 -8.30 23.26
C VAL A 28 23.95 -7.82 22.42
N LEU A 29 22.94 -8.67 22.19
CA LEU A 29 21.75 -8.31 21.43
C LEU A 29 20.99 -7.13 22.07
N LYS A 30 20.81 -7.18 23.39
CA LYS A 30 20.07 -6.17 24.14
C LYS A 30 20.81 -4.84 24.24
N ASN A 31 22.15 -4.84 24.35
CA ASN A 31 22.91 -3.63 24.68
C ASN A 31 23.71 -3.04 23.51
N LYS A 32 24.22 -3.88 22.60
CA LYS A 32 25.16 -3.48 21.55
C LYS A 32 24.58 -3.57 20.12
N MET A 33 23.54 -4.37 19.90
CA MET A 33 22.91 -4.57 18.57
C MET A 33 21.50 -4.00 18.46
N LYS A 34 21.21 -2.88 19.14
CA LYS A 34 19.92 -2.21 18.98
C LYS A 34 19.83 -1.56 17.60
N PHE A 35 18.75 -1.84 16.88
CA PHE A 35 18.31 -1.01 15.76
C PHE A 35 17.83 0.32 16.33
N LYS A 36 18.66 1.37 16.27
CA LYS A 36 18.15 2.74 16.44
C LYS A 36 17.56 3.15 15.09
N GLY A 37 16.29 2.83 14.87
CA GLY A 37 15.57 3.30 13.70
C GLY A 37 15.56 4.82 13.66
N GLY A 38 16.09 5.38 12.56
CA GLY A 38 16.20 6.82 12.35
C GLY A 38 17.57 7.36 12.77
N LEU A 39 18.49 7.44 11.81
CA LEU A 39 19.61 8.35 11.90
C LEU A 39 19.04 9.77 11.89
N THR A 40 19.06 10.44 13.04
CA THR A 40 19.07 11.90 13.06
C THR A 40 20.32 12.33 12.29
N SER A 41 20.16 13.29 11.37
CA SER A 41 21.15 13.74 10.37
C SER A 41 22.50 14.22 10.91
N GLU A 42 22.80 14.06 12.20
CA GLU A 42 24.01 14.50 12.87
C GLU A 42 24.84 13.37 13.50
N GLU A 43 24.38 12.11 13.49
CA GLU A 43 25.17 10.99 13.99
C GLU A 43 25.76 10.14 12.85
N VAL A 44 27.05 10.42 12.58
CA VAL A 44 28.10 9.49 12.11
C VAL A 44 28.36 9.42 10.59
N SER A 45 29.40 10.13 10.14
CA SER A 45 30.29 9.63 9.09
C SER A 45 31.51 8.95 9.75
N PHE A 46 31.41 7.67 10.10
CA PHE A 46 32.60 6.87 10.40
C PHE A 46 33.14 6.34 9.06
N SER A 47 33.97 7.14 8.42
CA SER A 47 34.56 6.80 7.12
C SER A 47 35.88 6.03 7.32
N MET A 48 35.80 4.77 7.77
CA MET A 48 36.93 3.84 7.63
C MET A 48 36.92 3.21 6.23
N THR A 49 38.04 3.16 5.55
CA THR A 49 38.21 2.42 4.27
C THR A 49 38.07 0.91 4.49
N GLU A 50 37.85 0.13 3.43
CA GLU A 50 37.75 -1.34 3.49
C GLU A 50 38.99 -1.97 4.13
N GLU A 51 40.18 -1.46 3.78
CA GLU A 51 41.47 -1.89 4.33
C GLU A 51 41.58 -1.61 5.84
N GLN A 52 41.08 -0.46 6.29
CA GLN A 52 41.05 -0.11 7.71
C GLN A 52 40.06 -0.99 8.48
N ILE A 53 38.92 -1.35 7.87
CA ILE A 53 37.93 -2.26 8.46
C ILE A 53 38.52 -3.66 8.59
N ALA A 54 39.18 -4.17 7.54
CA ALA A 54 39.85 -5.48 7.57
C ALA A 54 40.95 -5.53 8.65
N ALA A 55 41.81 -4.51 8.72
CA ALA A 55 42.85 -4.44 9.74
C ALA A 55 42.27 -4.35 11.16
N ALA A 56 41.20 -3.58 11.36
CA ALA A 56 40.55 -3.49 12.66
C ALA A 56 39.86 -4.82 13.05
N PHE A 57 39.27 -5.51 12.08
CA PHE A 57 38.62 -6.82 12.27
C PHE A 57 39.61 -7.93 12.62
N ASP A 58 40.79 -7.94 12.00
CA ASP A 58 41.85 -8.91 12.28
C ASP A 58 42.45 -8.72 13.68
N ASN A 59 42.51 -7.48 14.17
CA ASN A 59 43.02 -7.14 15.49
C ASN A 59 42.04 -7.46 16.64
N LEU A 60 40.78 -7.81 16.34
CA LEU A 60 39.84 -8.24 17.37
C LEU A 60 40.08 -9.72 17.72
N GLU A 61 40.17 -10.02 19.02
CA GLU A 61 40.39 -11.40 19.48
C GLU A 61 39.07 -12.15 19.69
N ASN A 62 38.01 -11.44 20.08
CA ASN A 62 36.74 -12.06 20.44
C ASN A 62 35.73 -12.04 19.29
N SER A 63 34.99 -13.13 19.13
CA SER A 63 33.97 -13.28 18.07
C SER A 63 32.79 -12.32 18.25
N ASP A 64 32.40 -11.98 19.47
CA ASP A 64 31.31 -11.02 19.73
C ASP A 64 31.70 -9.60 19.32
N GLU A 65 32.94 -9.18 19.56
CA GLU A 65 33.47 -7.89 19.11
C GLU A 65 33.53 -7.83 17.58
N LYS A 66 33.95 -8.92 16.93
CA LYS A 66 33.93 -9.05 15.47
C LYS A 66 32.52 -8.92 14.90
N ILE A 67 31.53 -9.62 15.48
CA ILE A 67 30.14 -9.55 15.04
C ILE A 67 29.55 -8.15 15.29
N VAL A 68 29.86 -7.51 16.43
CA VAL A 68 29.43 -6.13 16.71
C VAL A 68 30.05 -5.14 15.74
N MET A 69 31.35 -5.26 15.43
CA MET A 69 32.02 -4.41 14.46
C MET A 69 31.40 -4.59 13.07
N LEU A 70 31.20 -5.83 12.61
CA LEU A 70 30.54 -6.10 11.34
C LEU A 70 29.13 -5.52 11.30
N TRP A 71 28.35 -5.68 12.37
CA TRP A 71 27.00 -5.12 12.47
C TRP A 71 26.98 -3.58 12.43
N GLN A 72 27.88 -2.93 13.15
CA GLN A 72 28.00 -1.46 13.16
C GLN A 72 28.50 -0.93 11.81
N THR A 73 29.42 -1.65 11.18
CA THR A 73 29.94 -1.31 9.85
C THR A 73 28.85 -1.50 8.79
N TYR A 74 28.09 -2.59 8.85
CA TYR A 74 26.91 -2.82 8.03
C TYR A 74 25.90 -1.69 8.19
N HIS A 75 25.51 -1.38 9.43
CA HIS A 75 24.56 -0.32 9.74
C HIS A 75 25.02 1.07 9.25
N SER A 76 26.32 1.36 9.24
CA SER A 76 26.87 2.66 8.83
C SER A 76 27.27 2.76 7.36
N LYS A 77 27.42 1.63 6.64
CA LYS A 77 27.88 1.58 5.23
C LYS A 77 27.11 0.54 4.40
N LEU A 78 25.78 0.51 4.54
CA LEU A 78 24.90 -0.48 3.93
C LEU A 78 25.12 -0.69 2.41
N SER A 79 25.45 0.35 1.64
CA SER A 79 25.67 0.24 0.19
C SER A 79 27.08 -0.13 -0.26
N GLY A 80 28.10 0.10 0.58
CA GLY A 80 29.51 -0.02 0.15
C GLY A 80 30.17 -1.37 0.42
N LEU A 81 29.75 -2.08 1.47
CA LEU A 81 30.46 -3.28 1.95
C LEU A 81 29.79 -4.61 1.64
N VAL A 82 28.49 -4.63 1.35
CA VAL A 82 27.72 -5.90 1.33
C VAL A 82 27.38 -6.37 -0.07
N SER A 83 27.06 -5.47 -1.00
CA SER A 83 26.69 -5.85 -2.35
C SER A 83 26.62 -4.64 -3.28
N ASP A 84 27.17 -4.77 -4.47
CA ASP A 84 26.92 -3.86 -5.61
C ASP A 84 25.54 -4.09 -6.26
N LYS A 85 24.81 -5.13 -5.83
CA LYS A 85 23.51 -5.54 -6.40
C LYS A 85 22.30 -4.93 -5.70
N PHE A 86 22.47 -4.37 -4.50
CA PHE A 86 21.35 -3.86 -3.70
C PHE A 86 21.57 -2.39 -3.35
N VAL A 87 20.49 -1.62 -3.40
CA VAL A 87 20.47 -0.20 -3.00
C VAL A 87 19.97 -0.11 -1.56
N ASP A 88 20.62 0.71 -0.74
CA ASP A 88 20.18 0.93 0.63
C ASP A 88 18.88 1.77 0.70
N LEU A 89 18.20 1.73 1.84
CA LEU A 89 16.91 2.42 2.01
C LEU A 89 17.04 3.95 1.99
N ASP A 90 18.21 4.49 2.32
CA ASP A 90 18.45 5.94 2.34
C ASP A 90 18.57 6.46 0.91
N VAL A 91 19.41 5.83 0.09
CA VAL A 91 19.55 6.10 -1.35
C VAL A 91 18.25 5.85 -2.08
N LEU A 92 17.52 4.76 -1.76
CA LEU A 92 16.20 4.51 -2.33
C LEU A 92 15.22 5.63 -1.94
N GLY A 93 15.18 6.00 -0.67
CA GLY A 93 14.31 7.07 -0.16
C GLY A 93 14.61 8.43 -0.80
N GLU A 94 15.88 8.80 -0.91
CA GLU A 94 16.32 10.02 -1.60
C GLU A 94 15.97 9.97 -3.09
N THR A 95 16.20 8.84 -3.76
CA THR A 95 15.85 8.67 -5.18
C THR A 95 14.34 8.83 -5.39
N MET A 96 13.52 8.18 -4.57
CA MET A 96 12.06 8.34 -4.61
C MET A 96 11.63 9.79 -4.34
N ASN A 97 12.30 10.50 -3.43
CA ASN A 97 12.04 11.91 -3.16
C ASN A 97 12.39 12.81 -4.36
N HIS A 98 13.51 12.55 -5.04
CA HIS A 98 13.87 13.26 -6.26
C HIS A 98 12.86 13.01 -7.38
N LEU A 99 12.43 11.76 -7.58
CA LEU A 99 11.38 11.41 -8.54
C LEU A 99 10.06 12.12 -8.22
N ALA A 100 9.65 12.12 -6.95
CA ALA A 100 8.44 12.80 -6.51
C ALA A 100 8.49 14.33 -6.74
N LYS A 101 9.65 14.97 -6.55
CA LYS A 101 9.84 16.41 -6.84
C LYS A 101 9.87 16.72 -8.34
N SER A 102 10.27 15.75 -9.16
CA SER A 102 10.26 15.88 -10.62
C SER A 102 8.90 15.61 -11.26
N ALA A 103 7.93 15.10 -10.49
CA ALA A 103 6.60 14.80 -11.00
C ALA A 103 5.86 16.10 -11.37
N GLU A 104 5.35 16.17 -12.60
CA GLU A 104 4.60 17.32 -13.10
C GLU A 104 3.20 17.44 -12.48
N VAL A 105 2.64 16.31 -12.01
CA VAL A 105 1.28 16.22 -11.49
C VAL A 105 1.29 16.06 -9.97
N THR A 106 0.74 17.07 -9.29
CA THR A 106 0.53 17.04 -7.84
C THR A 106 -0.95 16.80 -7.53
N VAL A 107 -1.24 15.69 -6.83
CA VAL A 107 -2.58 15.41 -6.32
C VAL A 107 -2.97 16.40 -5.22
N LYS A 108 -4.11 17.07 -5.41
CA LYS A 108 -4.71 17.98 -4.43
C LYS A 108 -6.20 17.70 -4.27
N ARG A 109 -6.57 17.21 -3.10
CA ARG A 109 -7.95 16.88 -2.73
C ARG A 109 -8.52 18.01 -1.87
N LYS A 110 -9.72 18.49 -2.24
CA LYS A 110 -10.43 19.49 -1.45
C LYS A 110 -11.17 18.79 -0.31
N LEU A 111 -10.82 19.14 0.92
CA LEU A 111 -11.54 18.66 2.09
C LEU A 111 -12.97 19.24 2.10
N PRO A 112 -14.02 18.41 2.22
CA PRO A 112 -15.37 18.93 2.40
C PRO A 112 -15.47 19.83 3.64
N ILE A 113 -16.21 20.94 3.53
CA ILE A 113 -16.29 22.04 4.52
C ILE A 113 -16.66 21.57 5.94
N ILE A 114 -17.34 20.43 6.05
CA ILE A 114 -17.84 19.87 7.33
C ILE A 114 -16.71 19.18 8.13
N LEU A 115 -15.51 19.05 7.56
CA LEU A 115 -14.46 18.16 8.07
C LEU A 115 -13.25 19.00 8.47
N GLU A 116 -12.65 18.66 9.62
CA GLU A 116 -11.53 19.40 10.17
C GLU A 116 -10.21 18.78 9.71
N GLY A 117 -9.40 19.57 9.01
CA GLY A 117 -8.00 19.24 8.76
C GLY A 117 -7.20 19.18 10.06
N GLY A 118 -6.26 18.25 10.11
CA GLY A 118 -5.36 18.03 11.26
C GLY A 118 -5.97 17.31 12.45
N LYS A 119 -7.15 16.71 12.26
CA LYS A 119 -7.77 15.74 13.16
C LYS A 119 -8.26 14.55 12.37
N PRO A 120 -8.33 13.35 12.96
CA PRO A 120 -9.00 12.25 12.31
C PRO A 120 -10.51 12.54 12.26
N ASN A 121 -11.20 11.98 11.28
CA ASN A 121 -12.64 12.11 11.11
C ASN A 121 -13.24 10.70 11.14
N LEU A 122 -13.79 10.31 12.30
CA LEU A 122 -14.46 9.01 12.47
C LEU A 122 -15.89 9.11 11.94
N ILE A 123 -16.21 8.29 10.94
CA ILE A 123 -17.51 8.22 10.29
C ILE A 123 -18.13 6.85 10.58
N SER A 124 -19.31 6.85 11.18
CA SER A 124 -20.09 5.65 11.45
C SER A 124 -21.27 5.59 10.49
N CYS A 125 -21.32 4.57 9.64
CA CYS A 125 -22.34 4.42 8.61
C CYS A 125 -22.68 2.96 8.35
N LYS A 126 -23.78 2.67 7.65
CA LYS A 126 -24.11 1.29 7.26
C LYS A 126 -23.02 0.76 6.33
N ASP A 127 -22.67 -0.52 6.44
CA ASP A 127 -21.67 -1.19 5.59
C ASP A 127 -21.88 -0.92 4.08
N VAL A 128 -23.14 -0.99 3.60
CA VAL A 128 -23.49 -0.69 2.18
C VAL A 128 -23.27 0.77 1.75
N GLU A 129 -23.23 1.71 2.70
CA GLU A 129 -23.08 3.15 2.46
C GLU A 129 -21.61 3.60 2.54
N MET A 130 -20.72 2.78 3.11
CA MET A 130 -19.35 3.16 3.43
C MET A 130 -18.54 3.51 2.18
N LEU A 131 -18.59 2.67 1.15
CA LEU A 131 -17.89 2.91 -0.10
C LEU A 131 -18.44 4.11 -0.88
N PRO A 132 -19.76 4.24 -1.09
CA PRO A 132 -20.33 5.46 -1.66
C PRO A 132 -19.92 6.73 -0.89
N LEU A 133 -19.90 6.68 0.44
CA LEU A 133 -19.54 7.82 1.25
C LEU A 133 -18.05 8.18 1.10
N CYS A 134 -17.15 7.19 1.10
CA CYS A 134 -15.74 7.39 0.82
C CYS A 134 -15.52 7.99 -0.58
N LEU A 135 -16.14 7.41 -1.62
CA LEU A 135 -16.02 7.92 -2.99
C LEU A 135 -16.59 9.34 -3.15
N SER A 136 -17.57 9.74 -2.34
CA SER A 136 -18.10 11.10 -2.37
C SER A 136 -17.10 12.17 -1.93
N LEU A 137 -16.00 11.77 -1.26
CA LEU A 137 -14.88 12.65 -0.94
C LEU A 137 -14.06 13.00 -2.19
N TYR A 138 -14.19 12.23 -3.28
CA TYR A 138 -13.45 12.37 -4.52
C TYR A 138 -14.39 12.83 -5.65
N ASN A 139 -14.54 14.14 -5.83
CA ASN A 139 -15.43 14.70 -6.86
C ASN A 139 -14.72 15.52 -7.94
N ASP A 140 -13.42 15.79 -7.78
CA ASP A 140 -12.64 16.60 -8.71
C ASP A 140 -12.26 15.78 -9.96
N LYS A 141 -12.80 16.22 -11.10
CA LYS A 141 -12.61 15.58 -12.42
C LYS A 141 -11.22 15.78 -13.00
N GLU A 142 -10.47 16.78 -12.54
CA GLU A 142 -9.09 17.01 -12.99
C GLU A 142 -8.09 16.14 -12.18
N GLN A 143 -8.47 15.72 -10.97
CA GLN A 143 -7.61 14.92 -10.09
C GLN A 143 -7.77 13.41 -10.33
N PRO A 144 -6.72 12.59 -10.34
CA PRO A 144 -6.80 11.15 -10.64
C PRO A 144 -7.75 10.41 -9.68
N LEU A 145 -8.18 9.19 -10.04
CA LEU A 145 -8.89 8.33 -9.10
C LEU A 145 -7.98 8.00 -7.89
N PRO A 146 -8.53 7.82 -6.68
CA PRO A 146 -7.71 7.42 -5.54
C PRO A 146 -7.15 6.01 -5.72
N THR A 147 -5.97 5.78 -5.16
CA THR A 147 -5.30 4.47 -5.22
C THR A 147 -5.06 3.89 -3.81
N TYR A 148 -4.34 2.77 -3.74
CA TYR A 148 -4.03 2.07 -2.48
C TYR A 148 -3.22 2.91 -1.49
N ASP A 149 -2.62 4.01 -1.94
CA ASP A 149 -1.90 4.95 -1.09
C ASP A 149 -2.82 5.92 -0.34
N GLU A 150 -4.02 6.18 -0.86
CA GLU A 150 -5.08 7.01 -0.27
C GLU A 150 -6.13 6.17 0.48
N ILE A 151 -6.44 4.96 0.03
CA ILE A 151 -7.53 4.14 0.59
C ILE A 151 -7.03 2.76 1.00
N LEU A 152 -7.17 2.43 2.29
CA LEU A 152 -6.99 1.09 2.83
C LEU A 152 -8.35 0.49 3.19
N VAL A 153 -8.70 -0.63 2.55
CA VAL A 153 -9.89 -1.41 2.89
C VAL A 153 -9.50 -2.46 3.93
N CYS A 154 -9.87 -2.24 5.18
CA CYS A 154 -9.47 -3.11 6.28
C CYS A 154 -10.28 -4.42 6.30
N THR A 155 -9.60 -5.49 6.68
CA THR A 155 -10.13 -6.83 6.91
C THR A 155 -9.55 -7.40 8.22
N SER A 156 -9.97 -8.59 8.62
CA SER A 156 -9.37 -9.29 9.78
C SER A 156 -7.88 -9.59 9.60
N GLU A 157 -7.45 -9.75 8.33
CA GLU A 157 -6.08 -10.08 7.94
C GLU A 157 -5.20 -8.84 7.73
N THR A 158 -5.78 -7.64 7.77
CA THR A 158 -5.00 -6.40 7.61
C THR A 158 -3.94 -6.29 8.70
N THR A 159 -2.71 -6.08 8.27
CA THR A 159 -1.53 -6.08 9.12
C THR A 159 -1.30 -4.73 9.79
N ALA A 160 -0.53 -4.73 10.87
CA ALA A 160 -0.11 -3.49 11.51
C ALA A 160 0.79 -2.63 10.62
N GLU A 161 1.54 -3.25 9.69
CA GLU A 161 2.41 -2.55 8.74
C GLU A 161 1.61 -1.75 7.72
N GLU A 162 0.56 -2.34 7.13
CA GLU A 162 -0.33 -1.63 6.19
C GLU A 162 -0.98 -0.41 6.84
N VAL A 163 -1.43 -0.56 8.09
CA VAL A 163 -1.98 0.55 8.88
C VAL A 163 -0.89 1.58 9.18
N GLU A 164 0.31 1.17 9.56
CA GLU A 164 1.41 2.09 9.80
C GLU A 164 1.76 2.92 8.56
N LEU A 165 1.81 2.28 7.38
CA LEU A 165 2.13 2.95 6.12
C LEU A 165 1.11 4.02 5.76
N ILE A 166 -0.19 3.74 5.85
CA ILE A 166 -1.22 4.75 5.53
C ILE A 166 -1.19 5.90 6.54
N ILE A 167 -0.95 5.63 7.82
CA ILE A 167 -0.86 6.68 8.85
C ILE A 167 0.38 7.54 8.65
N ARG A 168 1.52 6.94 8.31
CA ARG A 168 2.74 7.69 7.98
C ARG A 168 2.52 8.63 6.80
N ARG A 169 1.89 8.15 5.72
CA ARG A 169 1.53 8.98 4.55
C ARG A 169 0.58 10.11 4.92
N ALA A 170 -0.35 9.86 5.85
CA ALA A 170 -1.31 10.85 6.29
C ALA A 170 -0.68 11.98 7.11
N VAL A 171 0.12 11.64 8.13
CA VAL A 171 0.51 12.61 9.17
C VAL A 171 1.95 13.09 9.08
N GLN A 172 2.84 12.36 8.38
CA GLN A 172 4.23 12.79 8.24
C GLN A 172 4.36 13.85 7.13
N PRO A 173 5.14 14.91 7.38
CA PRO A 173 5.42 15.92 6.36
C PRO A 173 6.36 15.37 5.27
N GLY A 174 6.41 16.07 4.14
CA GLY A 174 7.37 15.78 3.05
C GLY A 174 6.74 15.43 1.71
N SER A 175 5.44 15.13 1.68
CA SER A 175 4.70 14.97 0.44
C SER A 175 4.31 16.34 -0.14
N PRO A 176 4.53 16.60 -1.44
CA PRO A 176 3.95 17.78 -2.12
C PRO A 176 2.44 17.63 -2.35
N HIS A 177 1.90 16.42 -2.21
CA HIS A 177 0.49 16.13 -2.40
C HIS A 177 -0.36 16.49 -1.17
N GLU A 178 -1.56 16.97 -1.42
CA GLU A 178 -2.60 17.25 -0.41
C GLU A 178 -3.70 16.19 -0.57
N LYS A 179 -3.42 14.96 -0.13
CA LYS A 179 -4.30 13.80 -0.32
C LYS A 179 -5.31 13.61 0.80
N ILE A 180 -6.34 12.81 0.51
CA ILE A 180 -7.27 12.27 1.50
C ILE A 180 -6.85 10.84 1.81
N TYR A 181 -6.77 10.49 3.09
CA TYR A 181 -6.41 9.15 3.55
C TYR A 181 -7.61 8.52 4.24
N CYS A 182 -8.02 7.33 3.80
CA CYS A 182 -9.21 6.63 4.27
C CYS A 182 -8.87 5.22 4.74
N LEU A 183 -9.28 4.88 5.96
CA LEU A 183 -9.37 3.49 6.43
C LEU A 183 -10.84 3.08 6.40
N LEU A 184 -11.21 2.21 5.48
CA LEU A 184 -12.54 1.62 5.38
C LEU A 184 -12.61 0.36 6.21
N ASN A 185 -13.78 0.04 6.78
CA ASN A 185 -14.00 -1.13 7.64
C ASN A 185 -13.01 -1.21 8.82
N ALA A 186 -12.63 -0.07 9.40
CA ALA A 186 -11.63 -0.04 10.46
C ALA A 186 -12.08 -0.84 11.71
N ASP A 187 -13.38 -1.07 11.88
CA ASP A 187 -13.96 -1.95 12.89
C ASP A 187 -13.63 -3.44 12.68
N LYS A 188 -13.25 -3.86 11.47
CA LYS A 188 -12.87 -5.25 11.14
C LYS A 188 -11.42 -5.58 11.46
N LEU A 189 -10.60 -4.59 11.84
CA LEU A 189 -9.24 -4.83 12.31
C LEU A 189 -9.26 -5.70 13.57
N ASN A 190 -8.35 -6.66 13.64
CA ASN A 190 -8.18 -7.43 14.87
C ASN A 190 -7.72 -6.53 16.04
N HIS A 191 -7.86 -7.03 17.26
CA HIS A 191 -7.62 -6.24 18.46
C HIS A 191 -6.18 -5.70 18.56
N ASP A 192 -5.18 -6.52 18.23
CA ASP A 192 -3.78 -6.11 18.34
C ASP A 192 -3.38 -5.07 17.29
N VAL A 193 -3.88 -5.22 16.05
CA VAL A 193 -3.69 -4.23 14.99
C VAL A 193 -4.43 -2.93 15.35
N SER A 194 -5.62 -3.01 15.94
CA SER A 194 -6.40 -1.85 16.40
C SER A 194 -5.67 -1.05 17.49
N ARG A 195 -5.05 -1.72 18.48
CA ARG A 195 -4.21 -1.07 19.50
C ARG A 195 -2.96 -0.42 18.91
N LYS A 196 -2.30 -1.12 17.98
CA LYS A 196 -1.14 -0.59 17.26
C LYS A 196 -1.53 0.63 16.42
N PHE A 197 -2.67 0.60 15.74
CA PHE A 197 -3.20 1.72 14.97
C PHE A 197 -3.29 2.98 15.83
N GLU A 198 -3.99 2.90 16.97
CA GLU A 198 -4.11 4.02 17.91
C GLU A 198 -2.74 4.53 18.36
N SER A 199 -1.87 3.62 18.81
CA SER A 199 -0.52 3.96 19.28
C SER A 199 0.33 4.64 18.20
N ILE A 200 0.32 4.12 16.98
CA ILE A 200 1.03 4.66 15.83
C ILE A 200 0.50 6.06 15.49
N PHE A 201 -0.82 6.23 15.45
CA PHE A 201 -1.45 7.50 15.16
C PHE A 201 -1.02 8.59 16.16
N TYR A 202 -1.13 8.33 17.47
CA TYR A 202 -0.70 9.31 18.48
C TYR A 202 0.80 9.55 18.47
N LYS A 203 1.62 8.51 18.30
CA LYS A 203 3.08 8.68 18.20
C LYS A 203 3.46 9.54 16.99
N LYS A 204 2.90 9.26 15.81
CA LYS A 204 3.27 9.94 14.57
C LYS A 204 2.74 11.36 14.50
N THR A 205 1.57 11.63 15.07
CA THR A 205 1.08 13.01 15.22
C THR A 205 1.94 13.81 16.20
N GLN A 206 2.38 13.21 17.32
CA GLN A 206 3.35 13.84 18.23
C GLN A 206 4.71 14.11 17.57
N ASP A 207 5.28 13.12 16.89
CA ASP A 207 6.56 13.25 16.16
C ASP A 207 6.51 14.43 15.17
N ALA A 208 5.40 14.55 14.42
CA ALA A 208 5.19 15.62 13.44
C ALA A 208 5.13 17.02 14.09
N HIS A 209 4.60 17.14 15.31
CA HIS A 209 4.60 18.40 16.06
C HIS A 209 5.99 18.80 16.58
N VAL A 210 6.88 17.83 16.83
CA VAL A 210 8.22 18.08 17.40
C VAL A 210 9.24 18.47 16.32
N GLN A 211 9.13 17.93 15.10
CA GLN A 211 10.13 18.11 14.03
C GLN A 211 10.00 19.40 13.20
N GLY A 212 9.07 20.30 13.53
CA GLY A 212 8.94 21.62 12.92
C GLY A 212 7.94 22.49 13.67
N GLY A 213 8.41 23.59 14.27
CA GLY A 213 7.61 24.44 15.16
C GLY A 213 6.31 24.97 14.55
N MET A 214 5.27 25.18 15.37
CA MET A 214 3.95 25.78 15.03
C MET A 214 3.26 25.33 13.73
N TYR A 215 3.67 24.23 13.11
CA TYR A 215 2.96 23.63 11.98
C TYR A 215 1.77 22.84 12.52
N LYS A 216 0.56 23.39 12.30
CA LYS A 216 -0.66 22.60 12.37
C LYS A 216 -0.61 21.62 11.21
N SER A 217 -0.44 20.33 11.50
CA SER A 217 -0.44 19.30 10.46
C SER A 217 -1.83 19.23 9.85
N ASP A 218 -2.06 19.81 8.67
CA ASP A 218 -3.38 19.82 8.01
C ASP A 218 -3.68 18.50 7.28
N TYR A 219 -3.41 17.36 7.93
CA TYR A 219 -3.69 16.05 7.36
C TYR A 219 -5.20 15.81 7.23
N GLN A 220 -5.58 15.01 6.24
CA GLN A 220 -6.96 14.67 5.94
C GLN A 220 -7.17 13.16 6.14
N LEU A 221 -7.41 12.74 7.39
CA LEU A 221 -7.57 11.32 7.75
C LEU A 221 -9.04 10.99 8.06
N PHE A 222 -9.54 9.93 7.44
CA PHE A 222 -10.89 9.41 7.58
C PHE A 222 -10.86 7.96 8.04
N ILE A 223 -11.66 7.68 9.06
CA ILE A 223 -11.81 6.34 9.63
C ILE A 223 -13.28 5.98 9.48
N PHE A 224 -13.58 4.92 8.74
CA PHE A 224 -14.96 4.46 8.56
C PHE A 224 -15.17 3.15 9.31
N CYS A 225 -16.22 3.12 10.12
CA CYS A 225 -16.67 1.92 10.82
C CYS A 225 -18.13 1.62 10.47
N ASP A 226 -18.51 0.33 10.49
CA ASP A 226 -19.94 -0.01 10.47
C ASP A 226 -20.65 0.56 11.70
N SER A 227 -21.76 1.24 11.47
CA SER A 227 -22.74 1.67 12.47
C SER A 227 -23.17 0.58 13.46
N LYS A 228 -23.16 -0.69 13.04
CA LYS A 228 -23.46 -1.82 13.93
C LYS A 228 -22.30 -2.18 14.85
N ALA A 229 -21.06 -1.88 14.46
CA ALA A 229 -19.83 -2.19 15.18
C ALA A 229 -19.36 -1.04 16.11
N HIS A 230 -20.30 -0.35 16.75
CA HIS A 230 -20.04 0.78 17.64
C HIS A 230 -19.22 0.41 18.90
N HIS A 231 -19.14 -0.88 19.24
CA HIS A 231 -18.30 -1.41 20.33
C HIS A 231 -16.92 -1.89 19.87
N SER A 232 -16.55 -1.70 18.59
CA SER A 232 -15.19 -2.03 18.14
C SER A 232 -14.16 -1.14 18.86
N TYR A 233 -12.95 -1.67 19.00
CA TYR A 233 -11.85 -0.94 19.63
C TYR A 233 -11.62 0.41 18.93
N VAL A 234 -11.53 0.41 17.60
CA VAL A 234 -11.29 1.62 16.80
C VAL A 234 -12.41 2.64 16.98
N ALA A 235 -13.68 2.22 16.91
CA ALA A 235 -14.79 3.15 17.11
C ALA A 235 -14.74 3.80 18.49
N THR A 236 -14.36 3.04 19.52
CA THR A 236 -14.25 3.52 20.90
C THR A 236 -13.05 4.46 21.09
N ALA A 237 -11.88 4.07 20.60
CA ALA A 237 -10.64 4.85 20.72
C ALA A 237 -10.73 6.23 20.03
N PHE A 238 -11.46 6.31 18.92
CA PHE A 238 -11.61 7.54 18.13
C PHE A 238 -12.97 8.23 18.30
N ASP A 239 -13.78 7.88 19.31
CA ASP A 239 -15.15 8.41 19.47
C ASP A 239 -15.20 9.94 19.62
N MET A 240 -14.19 10.54 20.27
CA MET A 240 -14.08 12.00 20.36
C MET A 240 -13.92 12.71 19.01
N PHE A 241 -13.56 11.97 17.96
CA PHE A 241 -13.38 12.45 16.60
C PHE A 241 -14.56 12.09 15.69
N LYS A 242 -15.66 11.62 16.27
CA LYS A 242 -16.86 11.24 15.52
C LYS A 242 -17.47 12.44 14.80
N ARG A 243 -17.73 12.26 13.51
CA ARG A 243 -18.34 13.25 12.62
C ARG A 243 -19.64 12.71 12.05
N THR A 244 -20.65 13.56 12.02
CA THR A 244 -21.90 13.28 11.32
C THR A 244 -21.78 13.81 9.90
N VAL A 245 -21.92 12.93 8.90
CA VAL A 245 -21.99 13.37 7.50
C VAL A 245 -23.45 13.59 7.13
N SER A 246 -23.74 14.75 6.56
CA SER A 246 -25.09 15.08 6.08
C SER A 246 -25.50 14.14 4.94
N GLU A 247 -26.78 13.75 4.94
CA GLU A 247 -27.34 12.99 3.82
C GLU A 247 -27.35 13.84 2.55
N ASN A 248 -26.72 13.34 1.48
CA ASN A 248 -26.79 13.92 0.15
C ASN A 248 -27.57 12.97 -0.76
N SER A 249 -28.80 13.34 -1.10
CA SER A 249 -29.69 12.56 -1.98
C SER A 249 -29.15 12.41 -3.41
N ASN A 250 -28.27 13.32 -3.86
CA ASN A 250 -27.66 13.27 -5.18
C ASN A 250 -26.33 12.49 -5.22
N ARG A 251 -25.80 12.03 -4.08
CA ARG A 251 -24.46 11.42 -3.96
C ARG A 251 -24.22 10.30 -4.99
N ASN A 252 -25.15 9.35 -5.10
CA ASN A 252 -24.97 8.22 -6.02
C ASN A 252 -24.99 8.66 -7.49
N LYS A 253 -25.74 9.72 -7.83
CA LYS A 253 -25.75 10.31 -9.18
C LYS A 253 -24.44 11.02 -9.48
N GLU A 254 -23.91 11.78 -8.51
CA GLU A 254 -22.63 12.48 -8.62
C GLU A 254 -21.46 11.49 -8.77
N ILE A 255 -21.41 10.44 -7.94
CA ILE A 255 -20.42 9.36 -8.04
C ILE A 255 -20.50 8.69 -9.41
N LYS A 256 -21.70 8.36 -9.88
CA LYS A 256 -21.88 7.76 -11.21
C LYS A 256 -21.34 8.68 -12.31
N GLN A 257 -21.64 9.97 -12.28
CA GLN A 257 -21.12 10.92 -13.26
C GLN A 257 -19.59 11.07 -13.18
N TYR A 258 -19.04 11.08 -11.97
CA TYR A 258 -17.59 11.12 -11.73
C TYR A 258 -16.89 9.90 -12.31
N LEU A 259 -17.35 8.69 -11.97
CA LEU A 259 -16.77 7.44 -12.48
C LEU A 259 -16.94 7.32 -14.00
N LEU A 260 -18.11 7.71 -14.55
CA LEU A 260 -18.30 7.74 -16.00
C LEU A 260 -17.28 8.65 -16.69
N HIS A 261 -16.97 9.81 -16.11
CA HIS A 261 -15.94 10.68 -16.67
C HIS A 261 -14.53 10.07 -16.55
N LYS A 262 -14.18 9.50 -15.40
CA LYS A 262 -12.84 8.92 -15.16
C LYS A 262 -12.54 7.68 -16.01
N HIS A 263 -13.57 6.88 -16.29
CA HIS A 263 -13.44 5.68 -17.10
C HIS A 263 -13.63 5.91 -18.59
N GLN A 264 -13.88 7.14 -19.06
CA GLN A 264 -13.90 7.44 -20.49
C GLN A 264 -12.55 7.11 -21.13
N THR A 265 -12.59 6.45 -22.29
CA THR A 265 -11.41 6.14 -23.09
C THR A 265 -10.91 7.43 -23.75
N SER A 266 -9.61 7.73 -23.63
CA SER A 266 -9.01 8.91 -24.27
C SER A 266 -9.07 8.75 -25.79
N SER A 267 -9.42 9.82 -26.50
CA SER A 267 -9.44 9.85 -27.96
C SER A 267 -8.07 10.22 -28.56
N GLU A 268 -6.99 9.95 -27.83
CA GLU A 268 -5.63 10.20 -28.29
C GLU A 268 -5.38 9.57 -29.66
N VAL A 269 -4.87 10.40 -30.57
CA VAL A 269 -4.67 10.08 -31.97
C VAL A 269 -3.49 9.11 -32.09
N LYS A 270 -3.74 7.90 -32.61
CA LYS A 270 -2.79 6.78 -32.88
C LYS A 270 -2.69 5.69 -31.80
N THR A 271 -3.77 5.39 -31.08
CA THR A 271 -3.85 4.18 -30.23
C THR A 271 -4.82 3.16 -30.83
N GLY A 272 -4.64 1.86 -30.57
CA GLY A 272 -5.62 0.84 -30.98
C GLY A 272 -7.00 1.03 -30.36
N PHE A 273 -7.11 1.83 -29.29
CA PHE A 273 -8.38 2.27 -28.72
C PHE A 273 -9.16 3.21 -29.65
N THR A 274 -8.49 4.01 -30.51
CA THR A 274 -9.19 4.83 -31.50
C THR A 274 -10.00 3.97 -32.47
N GLU A 275 -9.44 2.84 -32.92
CA GLU A 275 -10.11 1.91 -33.85
C GLU A 275 -11.28 1.15 -33.20
N LEU A 276 -11.18 0.85 -31.90
CA LEU A 276 -12.25 0.26 -31.11
C LEU A 276 -13.38 1.26 -30.79
N ASN A 277 -13.04 2.52 -30.58
CA ASN A 277 -13.98 3.59 -30.25
C ASN A 277 -14.87 4.00 -31.44
N GLN A 278 -14.36 3.90 -32.68
CA GLN A 278 -15.15 4.22 -33.89
C GLN A 278 -16.40 3.35 -34.05
N LEU A 279 -16.45 2.18 -33.41
CA LEU A 279 -17.62 1.29 -33.43
C LEU A 279 -18.54 1.43 -32.23
N ASP A 280 -18.33 2.43 -31.37
CA ASP A 280 -19.06 2.58 -30.11
C ASP A 280 -18.90 1.36 -29.16
N GLN A 281 -17.86 0.56 -29.38
CA GLN A 281 -17.67 -0.69 -28.65
C GLN A 281 -16.96 -0.49 -27.33
N PHE A 282 -16.10 0.52 -27.19
CA PHE A 282 -15.25 0.73 -26.01
C PHE A 282 -15.11 2.20 -25.59
N GLN A 283 -16.20 2.98 -25.62
CA GLN A 283 -16.21 4.36 -25.08
C GLN A 283 -15.70 4.46 -23.63
N MET A 284 -15.79 3.36 -22.88
CA MET A 284 -15.38 3.23 -21.49
C MET A 284 -14.30 2.15 -21.35
N LYS A 285 -13.27 2.45 -20.55
CA LYS A 285 -12.21 1.51 -20.13
C LYS A 285 -12.74 0.34 -19.31
N THR A 286 -13.86 0.55 -18.61
CA THR A 286 -14.50 -0.44 -17.75
C THR A 286 -15.95 -0.59 -18.14
N LYS A 287 -16.42 -1.84 -18.26
CA LYS A 287 -17.82 -2.18 -18.51
C LYS A 287 -18.29 -3.25 -17.52
N VAL A 288 -19.48 -3.04 -16.96
CA VAL A 288 -20.15 -4.02 -16.10
C VAL A 288 -21.34 -4.56 -16.87
N ILE A 289 -21.38 -5.88 -17.06
CA ILE A 289 -22.43 -6.58 -17.80
C ILE A 289 -23.17 -7.46 -16.80
N PHE A 290 -24.43 -7.12 -16.54
CA PHE A 290 -25.28 -7.85 -15.61
C PHE A 290 -26.63 -8.17 -16.25
N SER A 291 -27.34 -9.13 -15.68
CA SER A 291 -28.69 -9.51 -16.09
C SER A 291 -29.46 -10.02 -14.88
N GLU A 292 -30.77 -9.84 -14.88
CA GLU A 292 -31.63 -10.30 -13.77
C GLU A 292 -31.61 -11.82 -13.61
N HIS A 293 -31.55 -12.54 -14.75
CA HIS A 293 -31.60 -13.99 -14.77
C HIS A 293 -30.39 -14.60 -15.48
N ALA A 294 -30.08 -15.86 -15.16
CA ALA A 294 -29.12 -16.66 -15.91
C ALA A 294 -29.62 -16.92 -17.34
N GLY A 295 -28.70 -17.18 -18.29
CA GLY A 295 -29.07 -17.50 -19.68
C GLY A 295 -29.45 -16.31 -20.57
N MET A 296 -29.50 -15.07 -20.03
CA MET A 296 -29.86 -13.86 -20.78
C MET A 296 -28.77 -13.34 -21.76
N GLY A 297 -27.82 -14.19 -22.17
CA GLY A 297 -26.86 -13.85 -23.22
C GLY A 297 -25.67 -12.98 -22.82
N LYS A 298 -25.36 -12.77 -21.53
CA LYS A 298 -24.18 -11.98 -21.08
C LYS A 298 -22.87 -12.43 -21.76
N SER A 299 -22.57 -13.73 -21.70
CA SER A 299 -21.35 -14.29 -22.29
C SER A 299 -21.36 -14.21 -23.82
N LEU A 300 -22.55 -14.29 -24.46
CA LEU A 300 -22.69 -14.10 -25.90
C LEU A 300 -22.41 -12.65 -26.30
N TYR A 301 -22.90 -11.68 -25.53
CA TYR A 301 -22.59 -10.27 -25.72
C TYR A 301 -21.09 -10.00 -25.64
N VAL A 302 -20.41 -10.52 -24.60
CA VAL A 302 -18.94 -10.42 -24.47
C VAL A 302 -18.24 -11.06 -25.66
N LYS A 303 -18.64 -12.28 -26.04
CA LYS A 303 -18.06 -13.00 -27.19
C LYS A 303 -18.17 -12.19 -28.48
N ASN A 304 -19.34 -11.63 -28.77
CA ASN A 304 -19.54 -10.81 -29.96
C ASN A 304 -18.66 -9.55 -29.93
N LEU A 305 -18.55 -8.89 -28.78
CA LEU A 305 -17.70 -7.72 -28.61
C LEU A 305 -16.21 -8.03 -28.83
N VAL A 306 -15.75 -9.17 -28.32
CA VAL A 306 -14.36 -9.64 -28.48
C VAL A 306 -14.08 -10.04 -29.92
N ASN A 307 -14.98 -10.77 -30.58
CA ASN A 307 -14.81 -11.20 -31.97
C ASN A 307 -14.55 -10.01 -32.90
N VAL A 308 -15.33 -8.93 -32.76
CA VAL A 308 -15.13 -7.72 -33.58
C VAL A 308 -13.78 -7.05 -33.31
N SER A 309 -13.31 -7.09 -32.05
CA SER A 309 -11.99 -6.56 -31.68
C SER A 309 -10.86 -7.42 -32.25
N GLU A 310 -10.99 -8.74 -32.19
CA GLU A 310 -10.02 -9.69 -32.71
C GLU A 310 -9.91 -9.60 -34.24
N GLU A 311 -11.03 -9.54 -34.97
CA GLU A 311 -11.02 -9.39 -36.44
C GLU A 311 -10.22 -8.17 -36.91
N LYS A 312 -10.23 -7.07 -36.14
CA LYS A 312 -9.54 -5.83 -36.49
C LYS A 312 -8.09 -5.78 -36.02
N LEU A 313 -7.81 -6.29 -34.82
CA LEU A 313 -6.56 -6.03 -34.10
C LEU A 313 -5.69 -7.27 -33.90
N LYS A 314 -6.10 -8.45 -34.39
CA LYS A 314 -5.32 -9.69 -34.24
C LYS A 314 -3.91 -9.59 -34.80
N SER A 315 -3.74 -8.97 -35.97
CA SER A 315 -2.42 -8.75 -36.58
C SER A 315 -1.55 -7.77 -35.79
N ALA A 316 -2.16 -6.92 -34.95
CA ALA A 316 -1.45 -5.98 -34.09
C ALA A 316 -1.06 -6.59 -32.73
N GLY A 317 -1.49 -7.83 -32.42
CA GLY A 317 -1.19 -8.47 -31.12
C GLY A 317 -2.26 -8.25 -30.05
N PHE A 318 -3.52 -8.04 -30.46
CA PHE A 318 -4.66 -7.95 -29.54
C PHE A 318 -4.73 -9.16 -28.60
N THR A 319 -4.99 -8.87 -27.32
CA THR A 319 -5.06 -9.90 -26.28
C THR A 319 -6.41 -9.87 -25.58
N TYR A 320 -7.04 -11.03 -25.47
CA TYR A 320 -8.25 -11.23 -24.67
C TYR A 320 -8.04 -12.36 -23.67
N LYS A 321 -8.42 -12.12 -22.41
CA LYS A 321 -8.40 -13.13 -21.36
C LYS A 321 -9.68 -13.10 -20.54
N THR A 322 -10.32 -14.27 -20.40
CA THR A 322 -11.33 -14.47 -19.36
C THR A 322 -10.65 -14.90 -18.06
N ILE A 323 -10.99 -14.22 -16.97
CA ILE A 323 -10.61 -14.50 -15.59
C ILE A 323 -11.87 -14.95 -14.88
N ARG A 324 -11.98 -16.25 -14.59
CA ARG A 324 -13.16 -16.81 -13.91
C ARG A 324 -12.95 -16.81 -12.40
N ILE A 325 -13.88 -16.22 -11.68
CA ILE A 325 -13.84 -16.17 -10.22
C ILE A 325 -14.68 -17.35 -9.71
N ASN A 326 -14.04 -18.47 -9.39
CA ASN A 326 -14.75 -19.71 -9.07
C ASN A 326 -15.07 -19.89 -7.57
N GLN A 327 -14.37 -19.17 -6.71
CA GLN A 327 -14.51 -19.29 -5.25
C GLN A 327 -15.53 -18.29 -4.73
N SER A 328 -16.26 -18.65 -3.68
CA SER A 328 -17.23 -17.77 -3.00
C SER A 328 -16.58 -16.56 -2.31
N GLN A 329 -15.30 -16.69 -1.95
CA GLN A 329 -14.43 -15.63 -1.50
C GLN A 329 -13.33 -15.40 -2.54
N LEU A 330 -13.15 -14.15 -2.94
CA LEU A 330 -12.13 -13.75 -3.89
C LEU A 330 -10.84 -13.40 -3.15
N ARG A 331 -9.75 -14.11 -3.45
CA ARG A 331 -8.40 -13.74 -2.99
C ARG A 331 -7.71 -12.91 -4.06
N THR A 332 -7.12 -11.78 -3.69
CA THR A 332 -6.46 -10.87 -4.64
C THR A 332 -5.29 -11.56 -5.36
N GLU A 333 -4.58 -12.46 -4.67
CA GLU A 333 -3.45 -13.22 -5.19
C GLU A 333 -3.86 -14.14 -6.37
N ASP A 334 -5.08 -14.67 -6.34
CA ASP A 334 -5.63 -15.52 -7.40
C ASP A 334 -5.92 -14.71 -8.68
N ILE A 335 -6.21 -13.41 -8.55
CA ILE A 335 -6.34 -12.50 -9.70
C ILE A 335 -4.96 -12.08 -10.20
N VAL A 336 -4.07 -11.67 -9.28
CA VAL A 336 -2.74 -11.17 -9.62
C VAL A 336 -1.95 -12.24 -10.37
N SER A 337 -1.96 -13.49 -9.91
CA SER A 337 -1.28 -14.61 -10.60
C SER A 337 -1.80 -14.84 -12.03
N GLN A 338 -3.09 -14.61 -12.29
CA GLN A 338 -3.65 -14.72 -13.64
C GLN A 338 -3.28 -13.54 -14.54
N LEU A 339 -3.12 -12.34 -13.95
CA LEU A 339 -2.75 -11.12 -14.65
C LEU A 339 -1.23 -10.98 -14.87
N GLN A 340 -0.40 -11.62 -14.06
CA GLN A 340 1.05 -11.47 -14.08
C GLN A 340 1.69 -11.79 -15.46
N GLN A 341 1.14 -12.76 -16.19
CA GLN A 341 1.60 -13.11 -17.54
C GLN A 341 1.28 -12.04 -18.60
N PHE A 342 0.49 -11.03 -18.26
CA PHE A 342 0.07 -9.92 -19.12
C PHE A 342 0.66 -8.59 -18.65
N GLU A 343 1.88 -8.62 -18.10
CA GLU A 343 2.60 -7.45 -17.60
C GLU A 343 2.46 -6.23 -18.52
N ASP A 344 2.17 -5.08 -17.92
CA ASP A 344 2.00 -3.85 -18.67
C ASP A 344 3.33 -3.37 -19.23
N LYS A 345 3.41 -3.29 -20.56
CA LYS A 345 4.50 -2.60 -21.23
C LYS A 345 4.05 -1.17 -21.52
N PRO A 346 4.72 -0.13 -20.98
CA PRO A 346 4.29 1.26 -21.13
C PRO A 346 4.16 1.73 -22.59
N MET A 347 4.82 1.05 -23.53
CA MET A 347 4.78 1.36 -24.95
C MET A 347 3.73 0.57 -25.76
N ASP A 348 2.93 -0.28 -25.11
CA ASP A 348 1.88 -1.05 -25.77
C ASP A 348 0.79 -0.11 -26.30
N LYS A 349 0.63 -0.08 -27.62
CA LYS A 349 -0.42 0.71 -28.29
C LYS A 349 -1.68 -0.09 -28.58
N VAL A 350 -1.64 -1.39 -28.34
CA VAL A 350 -2.70 -2.33 -28.70
C VAL A 350 -3.49 -2.69 -27.45
N PRO A 351 -4.81 -2.50 -27.46
CA PRO A 351 -5.64 -2.74 -26.29
C PRO A 351 -5.65 -4.22 -25.91
N ARG A 352 -5.72 -4.46 -24.59
CA ARG A 352 -5.95 -5.78 -24.00
C ARG A 352 -7.31 -5.77 -23.31
N ILE A 353 -8.06 -6.86 -23.44
CA ILE A 353 -9.37 -7.01 -22.81
C ILE A 353 -9.31 -8.12 -21.77
N PHE A 354 -9.60 -7.74 -20.52
CA PHE A 354 -9.79 -8.67 -19.42
C PHE A 354 -11.27 -8.79 -19.08
N HIS A 355 -11.82 -10.00 -19.21
CA HIS A 355 -13.20 -10.32 -18.87
C HIS A 355 -13.24 -11.06 -17.54
N PHE A 356 -13.69 -10.39 -16.50
CA PHE A 356 -13.91 -11.00 -15.18
C PHE A 356 -15.31 -11.63 -15.15
N ASP A 357 -15.35 -12.96 -15.20
CA ASP A 357 -16.58 -13.74 -15.14
C ASP A 357 -16.89 -14.10 -13.68
N ILE A 358 -17.90 -13.44 -13.12
CA ILE A 358 -18.30 -13.55 -11.72
C ILE A 358 -19.59 -14.37 -11.64
N PRO A 359 -19.56 -15.59 -11.08
CA PRO A 359 -20.75 -16.39 -10.90
C PRO A 359 -21.63 -15.84 -9.76
N PRO A 360 -22.93 -16.16 -9.74
CA PRO A 360 -23.86 -15.66 -8.71
C PRO A 360 -23.51 -16.06 -7.28
N VAL A 361 -22.73 -17.13 -7.10
CA VAL A 361 -22.34 -17.68 -5.80
C VAL A 361 -21.25 -16.88 -5.08
N VAL A 362 -20.66 -15.88 -5.75
CA VAL A 362 -19.62 -15.07 -5.13
C VAL A 362 -20.22 -13.87 -4.41
N SER A 363 -19.95 -13.77 -3.11
CA SER A 363 -20.30 -12.59 -2.32
C SER A 363 -19.10 -11.63 -2.39
N ILE A 364 -19.09 -10.67 -3.33
CA ILE A 364 -17.89 -9.82 -3.53
C ILE A 364 -18.15 -8.34 -3.24
N PHE A 365 -17.22 -7.75 -2.48
CA PHE A 365 -16.83 -6.35 -2.60
C PHE A 365 -15.70 -6.24 -3.65
N ILE A 366 -16.02 -5.99 -4.93
CA ILE A 366 -14.97 -5.73 -5.94
C ILE A 366 -14.69 -4.23 -5.94
N LEU A 367 -13.51 -3.82 -5.46
CA LEU A 367 -12.89 -2.57 -5.91
C LEU A 367 -11.68 -2.93 -6.75
N TYR A 368 -11.79 -2.70 -8.05
CA TYR A 368 -10.63 -2.67 -8.93
C TYR A 368 -10.58 -1.30 -9.59
N VAL A 369 -9.71 -0.42 -9.09
CA VAL A 369 -9.33 0.82 -9.76
C VAL A 369 -7.97 0.56 -10.39
N GLY A 370 -7.98 -0.07 -11.57
CA GLY A 370 -6.80 -0.23 -12.38
C GLY A 370 -6.75 0.87 -13.44
N LYS A 371 -5.83 1.81 -13.28
CA LYS A 371 -5.23 2.54 -14.39
C LYS A 371 -3.75 2.68 -14.10
N ALA A 372 -2.91 2.10 -14.95
CA ALA A 372 -1.53 2.55 -15.08
C ALA A 372 -1.60 3.90 -15.81
N ASP A 373 -1.76 4.97 -15.05
CA ASP A 373 -1.40 6.31 -15.53
C ASP A 373 0.13 6.40 -15.42
N TYR A 374 0.82 6.33 -16.55
CA TYR A 374 2.23 6.72 -16.61
C TYR A 374 2.34 8.08 -17.28
N ILE A 375 2.84 9.01 -16.45
CA ILE A 375 3.57 10.28 -16.69
C ILE A 375 3.11 11.09 -17.90
#